data_AF-A0A026VUU0-F1
#
_entry.id   AF-A0A026VUU0-F1
#
_cell.length_a   1.000
_cell.length_b   1.000
_cell.length_c   1.000
_cell.angle_alpha   90.00
_cell.angle_beta   90.00
_cell.angle_gamma   90.00
#
_symmetry.space_group_name_H-M   'P 1'
#
loop_
_entity.id
_entity.type
_entity.pdbx_description
1 polymer ?
#
loop_
_entity_poly.entity_id
_entity_poly.type
_entity_poly.pdbx_seq_one_letter_code
_entity_poly.pdbx_strand_id
1 'polypeptide(L)' 'VPVIGMPFFLDQKYNVENLIAKGAGLRLDFEALSTQSVLNALKEIVYNKRYNI' A
#
# COMPACT_ATOMS: atom_id res chain seq x y z
N VAL A 1 2.80 9.14 8.69
CA VAL A 1 3.57 8.60 7.53
C VAL A 1 2.77 7.44 6.93
N PRO A 2 2.34 7.52 5.66
CA PRO A 2 1.60 6.46 4.98
C PRO A 2 2.52 5.28 4.59
N VAL A 3 1.95 4.08 4.43
CA VAL A 3 2.71 2.83 4.18
C VAL A 3 2.23 2.10 2.94
N ILE A 4 3.16 1.68 2.06
CA ILE A 4 2.88 0.69 1.02
C ILE A 4 3.13 -0.70 1.62
N GLY A 5 2.07 -1.49 1.76
CA GLY A 5 2.15 -2.85 2.27
C GLY A 5 2.12 -3.88 1.14
N MET A 6 3.07 -4.81 1.11
CA MET A 6 3.10 -5.95 0.21
C MET A 6 2.97 -7.25 1.02
N PRO A 7 1.75 -7.71 1.33
CA PRO A 7 1.57 -8.86 2.20
C PRO A 7 1.85 -10.16 1.45
N PHE A 8 2.81 -10.95 1.95
CA PHE A 8 3.14 -12.26 1.37
C PHE A 8 2.30 -13.36 2.02
N PHE A 9 2.40 -13.52 3.35
CA PHE A 9 1.68 -14.54 4.10
C PHE A 9 1.32 -14.04 5.51
N LEU A 10 0.43 -14.79 6.18
CA LEU A 10 0.09 -14.64 7.59
C LEU A 10 -0.52 -13.27 7.96
N ASP A 11 -0.07 -12.70 9.07
CA ASP A 11 -0.59 -11.53 9.77
C ASP A 11 -0.46 -10.23 8.98
N GLN A 12 0.53 -10.12 8.10
CA GLN A 12 0.67 -8.95 7.22
C GLN A 12 -0.59 -8.70 6.38
N LYS A 13 -1.32 -9.74 5.96
CA LYS A 13 -2.58 -9.54 5.22
C LYS A 13 -3.54 -8.69 6.04
N TYR A 14 -3.77 -9.06 7.31
CA TYR A 14 -4.65 -8.33 8.21
C TYR A 14 -4.11 -6.94 8.57
N ASN A 15 -2.81 -6.83 8.85
CA ASN A 15 -2.18 -5.54 9.20
C ASN A 15 -2.25 -4.52 8.06
N VAL A 16 -2.09 -4.96 6.81
CA VAL A 16 -2.22 -4.10 5.63
C VAL A 16 -3.66 -3.63 5.45
N GLU A 17 -4.65 -4.51 5.56
CA GLU A 17 -6.06 -4.12 5.48
C GLU A 17 -6.44 -3.10 6.58
N ASN A 18 -5.92 -3.28 7.80
CA ASN A 18 -6.12 -2.32 8.89
C ASN A 18 -5.51 -0.94 8.59
N LEU A 19 -4.34 -0.88 7.96
CA LEU A 19 -3.73 0.39 7.55
C LEU A 19 -4.55 1.07 6.46
N ILE A 20 -5.06 0.32 5.48
CA ILE A 20 -5.93 0.83 4.42
C ILE A 20 -7.23 1.39 5.02
N ALA A 21 -7.86 0.66 5.95
CA ALA A 21 -9.09 1.10 6.62
C ALA A 21 -8.90 2.40 7.41
N LYS A 22 -7.69 2.65 7.93
CA LYS A 22 -7.30 3.89 8.61
C LYS A 22 -6.90 5.02 7.65
N GLY A 23 -6.95 4.80 6.34
CA GLY A 23 -6.45 5.75 5.33
C GLY A 23 -4.92 5.90 5.32
N ALA A 24 -4.20 5.06 6.05
CA ALA A 24 -2.74 5.14 6.23
C ALA A 24 -1.97 4.09 5.40
N GLY A 25 -2.68 3.29 4.60
CA GLY A 25 -2.11 2.18 3.85
C GLY A 25 -2.48 2.19 2.36
N LEU A 26 -1.59 1.62 1.56
CA LEU A 26 -1.85 1.20 0.19
C LEU A 26 -1.35 -0.24 0.01
N ARG A 27 -2.19 -1.11 -0.54
CA ARG A 27 -1.80 -2.50 -0.83
C ARG A 27 -1.07 -2.59 -2.17
N LEU A 28 0.08 -3.23 -2.16
CA LEU A 28 0.79 -3.67 -3.36
C LEU A 28 0.69 -5.19 -3.44
N ASP A 29 0.03 -5.70 -4.48
CA ASP A 29 -0.14 -7.14 -4.66
C ASP A 29 1.16 -7.79 -5.13
N PHE A 30 1.64 -8.76 -4.37
CA PHE A 30 2.85 -9.52 -4.71
C PHE A 30 2.61 -10.45 -5.91
N GLU A 31 1.42 -11.05 -6.02
CA GLU A 31 1.12 -12.01 -7.09
C GLU A 31 1.06 -11.33 -8.46
N ALA A 32 0.72 -10.04 -8.49
CA ALA A 32 0.64 -9.20 -9.69
C ALA A 32 1.76 -8.15 -9.77
N LEU A 33 2.91 -8.40 -9.12
CA LEU A 33 3.98 -7.42 -9.04
C LEU A 33 4.63 -7.14 -10.40
N SER A 34 4.81 -5.86 -10.70
CA SER A 34 5.55 -5.37 -11.86
C SER A 34 6.21 -4.04 -11.52
N THR A 35 7.19 -3.62 -12.32
CA THR A 35 7.77 -2.27 -12.20
C THR A 35 6.69 -1.18 -12.27
N GLN A 36 5.67 -1.40 -13.10
CA GLN A 36 4.55 -0.46 -13.25
C GLN A 36 3.69 -0.38 -12.00
N SER A 37 3.37 -1.52 -11.34
CA SER A 37 2.57 -1.50 -10.11
C SER A 37 3.31 -0.84 -8.95
N VAL A 38 4.63 -1.04 -8.84
CA VAL A 38 5.47 -0.32 -7.87
C VAL A 38 5.48 1.19 -8.15
N LEU A 39 5.72 1.59 -9.40
CA LEU A 39 5.74 3.01 -9.78
C LEU A 39 4.40 3.69 -9.51
N ASN A 40 3.29 3.01 -9.81
CA ASN A 40 1.95 3.52 -9.55
C ASN A 40 1.69 3.69 -8.05
N ALA A 41 2.03 2.68 -7.24
CA ALA A 41 1.89 2.74 -5.78
C ALA A 41 2.69 3.91 -5.16
N LEU A 42 3.91 4.13 -5.64
CA LEU A 42 4.75 5.27 -5.21
C LEU A 42 4.14 6.60 -5.62
N LYS A 43 3.72 6.76 -6.88
CA LYS A 43 3.06 7.99 -7.35
C LYS A 43 1.78 8.26 -6.56
N GLU A 44 1.01 7.22 -6.27
CA GLU A 44 -0.23 7.35 -5.51
C GLU A 44 0.03 7.83 -4.08
N ILE A 45 0.97 7.22 -3.36
CA ILE A 45 1.30 7.67 -1.99
C ILE A 45 1.88 9.09 -1.97
N VAL A 46 2.75 9.44 -2.91
CA VAL A 46 3.45 10.74 -2.90
C VAL A 46 2.55 11.90 -3.33
N TYR A 47 1.71 11.69 -4.35
CA TYR A 47 0.94 12.79 -4.97
C TYR A 47 -0.52 12.85 -4.54
N ASN A 48 -1.09 11.77 -3.98
CA ASN A 48 -2.46 11.80 -3.51
C ASN A 48 -2.56 12.44 -2.12
N LYS A 49 -3.22 13.60 -2.05
CA LYS A 49 -3.40 14.37 -0.81
C LYS A 49 -4.09 13.59 0.31
N ARG A 50 -4.82 12.50 0.02
CA ARG A 50 -5.42 11.63 1.04
C ARG A 50 -4.38 11.02 1.99
N TYR A 51 -3.12 10.93 1.56
CA TYR A 51 -2.01 10.36 2.34
C TYR A 51 -1.13 11.40 3.03
N ASN A 52 -1.44 12.70 2.88
CA ASN A 52 -0.76 13.80 3.58
C ASN A 52 -1.30 13.97 5.01
N ILE A 53 -1.26 12.87 5.78
CA ILE A 53 -1.69 12.81 7.19
C ILE A 53 -0.65 13.52 8.07
#